data_AF-A0A2V6KGD3-F1
#
_entry.id   AF-A0A2V6KGD3-F1
#
_cell.length_a   1.000
_cell.length_b   1.000
_cell.length_c   1.000
_cell.angle_alpha   90.00
_cell.angle_beta   90.00
_cell.angle_gamma   90.00
#
_symmetry.space_group_name_H-M   'P 1'
#
loop_
_entity.id
_entity.type
_entity.pdbx_description
1 polymer ?
#
loop_
_entity_poly.entity_id
_entity_poly.type
_entity_poly.pdbx_seq_one_letter_code
_entity_poly.pdbx_strand_id
1 'polypeptide(L)'
;MLATILCGVIFLTVKLVYEWPQKFEHFGAYIKPEALEKYELYLGNKHAAEKGLPPRLEISGHLHNRQALTDPNIKEYEVGLDPVNADPTNPAMDRPHFFYVPPTEKIGKIEKADVERATMFLPTHSAYFASYFTITGLHGMHVLGGVLVFIYMWLPVSKKLYQHNPEHLANRVEVAGLFWHFVDLVWIFVFPLFYLL
;
A
#
# COMPACT_ATOMS: atom_id res chain seq x y z
N MET A 1 16.16 2.06 26.24
CA MET A 1 15.19 0.96 26.06
C MET A 1 13.75 1.45 26.01
N LEU A 2 13.24 2.09 27.07
CA LEU A 2 11.83 2.54 27.14
C LEU A 2 11.46 3.54 26.03
N ALA A 3 12.35 4.48 25.71
CA ALA A 3 12.15 5.43 24.60
C ALA A 3 12.06 4.74 23.23
N THR A 4 12.90 3.73 22.96
CA THR A 4 12.88 2.98 21.69
C THR A 4 11.60 2.18 21.52
N ILE A 5 11.13 1.55 22.61
CA ILE A 5 9.86 0.81 22.63
C ILE A 5 8.71 1.78 22.40
N LEU A 6 8.71 2.94 23.07
CA LEU A 6 7.69 3.97 22.89
C LEU A 6 7.65 4.48 21.44
N CYS A 7 8.80 4.78 20.83
CA CYS A 7 8.87 5.18 19.41
C CYS A 7 8.32 4.09 18.49
N GLY A 8 8.66 2.82 18.73
CA GLY A 8 8.12 1.68 17.97
C GLY A 8 6.61 1.55 18.10
N VAL A 9 6.06 1.69 19.30
CA VAL A 9 4.61 1.61 19.54
C VAL A 9 3.88 2.79 18.88
N ILE A 10 4.40 4.01 19.00
CA ILE A 10 3.82 5.19 18.33
C ILE A 10 3.83 5.00 16.81
N PHE A 11 4.96 4.57 16.24
CA PHE A 11 5.08 4.30 14.81
C PHE A 11 4.07 3.24 14.33
N LEU A 12 3.95 2.13 15.06
CA LEU A 12 2.97 1.08 14.75
C LEU A 12 1.54 1.58 14.88
N THR A 13 1.24 2.43 15.86
CA THR A 13 -0.10 3.00 16.05
C THR A 13 -0.47 3.90 14.89
N VAL A 14 0.42 4.81 14.48
CA VAL A 14 0.22 5.67 13.30
C VAL A 14 0.02 4.82 12.05
N LYS A 15 0.84 3.78 11.86
CA LYS A 15 0.71 2.87 10.70
C LYS A 15 -0.62 2.12 10.69
N LEU A 16 -1.02 1.54 11.82
CA LEU A 16 -2.21 0.68 11.91
C LEU A 16 -3.52 1.47 11.93
N VAL A 17 -3.55 2.63 12.60
CA VAL A 17 -4.79 3.40 12.81
C VAL A 17 -5.01 4.42 11.69
N TYR A 18 -3.95 5.05 11.18
CA TYR A 18 -4.06 6.11 10.19
C TYR A 18 -3.72 5.64 8.77
N GLU A 19 -2.51 5.10 8.56
CA GLU A 19 -2.06 4.86 7.18
C GLU A 19 -2.68 3.64 6.53
N TRP A 20 -2.79 2.52 7.25
CA TRP A 20 -3.27 1.26 6.67
C TRP A 20 -4.73 1.31 6.20
N PRO A 21 -5.70 1.79 7.00
CA PRO A 21 -7.09 1.84 6.57
C PRO A 21 -7.26 2.61 5.25
N GLN A 22 -6.59 3.76 5.14
CA GLN A 22 -6.67 4.61 3.95
C GLN A 22 -6.09 3.95 2.69
N LYS A 23 -5.00 3.17 2.83
CA LYS A 23 -4.42 2.43 1.68
C LYS A 23 -5.37 1.41 1.09
N PHE A 24 -6.23 0.79 1.91
CA PHE A 24 -7.17 -0.24 1.46
C PHE A 24 -8.53 0.30 1.04
N GLU A 25 -8.74 1.62 1.08
CA GLU A 25 -9.94 2.30 0.59
C GLU A 25 -9.79 2.81 -0.85
N HIS A 26 -8.56 2.79 -1.38
CA HIS A 26 -8.28 3.17 -2.76
C HIS A 26 -8.79 2.11 -3.74
N PHE A 27 -9.51 2.59 -4.74
CA PHE A 27 -10.20 1.81 -5.74
C PHE A 27 -9.87 2.35 -7.13
N GLY A 28 -9.57 1.44 -8.05
CA GLY A 28 -9.34 1.73 -9.46
C GLY A 28 -10.35 1.01 -10.33
N ALA A 29 -11.02 1.76 -11.21
CA ALA A 29 -11.92 1.24 -12.22
C ALA A 29 -11.33 1.47 -13.63
N TYR A 30 -10.99 0.38 -14.31
CA TYR A 30 -10.60 0.36 -15.71
C TYR A 30 -11.86 0.40 -16.58
N ILE A 31 -11.97 1.45 -17.38
CA ILE A 31 -13.12 1.70 -18.27
C ILE A 31 -12.87 1.05 -19.62
N LYS A 32 -13.92 0.46 -20.19
CA LYS A 32 -13.86 -0.13 -21.53
C LYS A 32 -13.60 0.94 -22.59
N PRO A 33 -12.88 0.63 -23.68
CA PRO A 33 -12.56 1.59 -24.74
C PRO A 33 -13.79 2.30 -25.33
N GLU A 34 -14.94 1.61 -25.41
CA GLU A 34 -16.17 2.15 -26.00
C GLU A 34 -16.85 3.21 -25.10
N ALA A 35 -16.60 3.16 -23.79
CA ALA A 35 -17.20 4.05 -22.80
C ALA A 35 -16.28 5.21 -22.39
N LEU A 36 -15.06 5.31 -22.93
CA LEU A 36 -14.10 6.35 -22.55
C LEU A 36 -14.63 7.77 -22.76
N GLU A 37 -15.35 8.01 -23.87
CA GLU A 37 -15.90 9.34 -24.16
C GLU A 37 -16.96 9.78 -23.13
N LYS A 38 -17.73 8.83 -22.58
CA LYS A 38 -18.74 9.07 -21.53
C LYS A 38 -18.10 9.58 -20.24
N TYR A 39 -16.90 9.12 -19.93
CA TYR A 39 -16.17 9.45 -18.70
C TYR A 39 -15.03 10.46 -18.90
N GLU A 40 -15.05 11.18 -20.02
CA GLU A 40 -14.03 12.18 -20.35
C GLU A 40 -13.91 13.28 -19.29
N LEU A 41 -15.01 13.58 -18.58
CA LEU A 41 -15.03 14.53 -17.45
C LEU A 41 -14.07 14.11 -16.31
N TYR A 42 -13.79 12.82 -16.18
CA TYR A 42 -12.90 12.27 -15.15
C TYR A 42 -11.54 11.87 -15.72
N LEU A 43 -11.49 11.40 -16.97
CA LEU A 43 -10.27 10.90 -17.59
C LEU A 43 -9.40 12.01 -18.21
N GLY A 44 -10.01 13.02 -18.83
CA GLY A 44 -9.27 14.10 -19.49
C GLY A 44 -8.39 13.63 -20.66
N ASN A 45 -8.84 12.64 -21.44
CA ASN A 45 -8.07 12.08 -22.54
C ASN A 45 -7.84 13.09 -23.67
N LYS A 46 -8.73 14.08 -23.85
CA LYS A 46 -8.55 15.17 -24.82
C LYS A 46 -7.34 16.03 -24.45
N HIS A 47 -7.24 16.43 -23.19
CA HIS A 47 -6.10 17.18 -22.66
C HIS A 47 -4.80 16.35 -22.71
N ALA A 48 -4.87 15.06 -22.39
CA ALA A 48 -3.72 14.16 -22.50
C ALA A 48 -3.25 14.02 -23.96
N ALA A 49 -4.18 13.88 -24.91
CA ALA A 49 -3.88 13.79 -26.34
C ALA A 49 -3.23 15.06 -26.89
N GLU A 50 -3.68 16.25 -26.45
CA GLU A 50 -3.05 17.54 -26.81
C GLU A 50 -1.58 17.62 -26.38
N LYS A 51 -1.22 16.94 -25.28
CA LYS A 51 0.16 16.86 -24.77
C LYS A 51 0.96 15.67 -25.33
N GLY A 52 0.36 14.84 -26.19
CA GLY A 52 0.98 13.62 -26.70
C GLY A 52 1.16 12.52 -25.64
N LEU A 53 0.37 12.56 -24.56
CA LEU A 53 0.36 11.53 -23.52
C LEU A 53 -0.54 10.35 -23.92
N PRO A 54 -0.27 9.13 -23.42
CA PRO A 54 -1.15 7.99 -23.64
C PRO A 54 -2.53 8.23 -23.02
N PRO A 55 -3.60 7.62 -23.58
CA PRO A 55 -4.95 7.75 -23.02
C PRO A 55 -5.02 7.10 -21.63
N ARG A 56 -5.66 7.80 -20.71
CA ARG A 56 -6.03 7.28 -19.39
C ARG A 56 -7.23 6.37 -19.52
N LEU A 57 -7.09 5.17 -18.99
CA LEU A 57 -8.11 4.12 -18.99
C LEU A 57 -8.68 3.84 -17.60
N GLU A 58 -8.06 4.38 -16.56
CA GLU A 58 -8.40 4.12 -15.16
C GLU A 58 -8.92 5.38 -14.48
N ILE A 59 -10.02 5.24 -13.76
CA ILE A 59 -10.51 6.24 -12.80
C ILE A 59 -10.23 5.70 -11.40
N SER A 60 -9.38 6.43 -10.65
CA SER A 60 -8.96 6.03 -9.31
C SER A 60 -9.43 7.03 -8.24
N GLY A 61 -9.75 6.52 -7.05
CA GLY A 61 -10.08 7.32 -5.88
C GLY A 61 -10.60 6.46 -4.73
N HIS A 62 -11.29 7.07 -3.76
CA HIS A 62 -11.84 6.37 -2.60
C HIS A 62 -13.25 5.86 -2.88
N LEU A 63 -13.48 4.55 -2.73
CA LEU A 63 -14.80 3.97 -2.95
C LEU A 63 -15.75 4.28 -1.78
N HIS A 64 -16.75 5.13 -2.01
CA HIS A 64 -17.75 5.47 -1.00
C HIS A 64 -18.76 4.33 -0.80
N ASN A 65 -19.20 3.71 -1.90
CA ASN A 65 -20.22 2.67 -1.88
C ASN A 65 -19.60 1.26 -1.89
N ARG A 66 -18.85 0.89 -0.85
CA ARG A 66 -18.16 -0.41 -0.78
C ARG A 66 -19.07 -1.62 -0.99
N GLN A 67 -20.36 -1.49 -0.64
CA GLN A 67 -21.38 -2.52 -0.88
C GLN A 67 -21.58 -2.82 -2.37
N ALA A 68 -21.25 -1.89 -3.26
CA ALA A 68 -21.30 -2.11 -4.71
C ALA A 68 -20.34 -3.22 -5.16
N LEU A 69 -19.32 -3.60 -4.38
CA LEU A 69 -18.43 -4.69 -4.75
C LEU A 69 -19.06 -6.07 -4.56
N THR A 70 -20.05 -6.19 -3.67
CA THR A 70 -20.66 -7.46 -3.29
C THR A 70 -22.14 -7.56 -3.65
N ASP A 71 -22.86 -6.43 -3.68
CA ASP A 71 -24.27 -6.37 -4.01
C ASP A 71 -24.49 -6.25 -5.53
N PRO A 72 -25.18 -7.23 -6.16
CA PRO A 72 -25.52 -7.17 -7.58
C PRO A 72 -26.59 -6.12 -7.92
N ASN A 73 -27.36 -5.63 -6.95
CA ASN A 73 -28.43 -4.65 -7.19
C ASN A 73 -27.89 -3.23 -7.41
N ILE A 74 -26.71 -2.92 -6.87
CA ILE A 74 -26.07 -1.62 -7.06
C ILE A 74 -25.40 -1.61 -8.43
N LYS A 75 -25.80 -0.71 -9.32
CA LYS A 75 -25.32 -0.68 -10.72
C LYS A 75 -24.14 0.27 -10.96
N GLU A 76 -23.79 1.07 -9.96
CA GLU A 76 -22.81 2.15 -10.06
C GLU A 76 -21.73 2.03 -8.98
N TYR A 77 -20.51 2.42 -9.30
CA TYR A 77 -19.45 2.72 -8.36
C TYR A 77 -19.41 4.23 -8.11
N GLU A 78 -19.40 4.60 -6.83
CA GLU A 78 -19.26 5.98 -6.37
C GLU A 78 -17.84 6.16 -5.86
N VAL A 79 -17.01 6.79 -6.68
CA VAL A 79 -15.59 7.00 -6.40
C VAL A 79 -15.38 8.45 -6.03
N GLY A 80 -14.99 8.72 -4.78
CA GLY A 80 -14.55 10.04 -4.34
C GLY A 80 -13.23 10.38 -5.02
N LEU A 81 -13.24 11.42 -5.85
CA LEU A 81 -12.07 11.82 -6.63
C LEU A 81 -11.16 12.72 -5.79
N ASP A 82 -9.86 12.47 -5.90
CA ASP A 82 -8.85 13.34 -5.30
C ASP A 82 -8.85 14.71 -5.97
N PRO A 83 -8.38 15.79 -5.32
CA PRO A 83 -8.34 17.14 -5.91
C PRO A 83 -7.61 17.21 -7.26
N VAL A 84 -6.68 16.27 -7.50
CA VAL A 84 -5.98 16.10 -8.77
C VAL A 84 -6.93 15.49 -9.82
N ASN A 85 -7.61 14.39 -9.48
CA ASN A 85 -8.55 13.68 -10.37
C ASN A 85 -9.91 14.38 -10.53
N ALA A 86 -10.21 15.33 -9.65
CA ALA A 86 -11.39 16.19 -9.66
C ALA A 86 -11.36 17.23 -10.79
N ASP A 87 -10.20 17.48 -11.39
CA ASP A 87 -10.01 18.34 -12.55
C ASP A 87 -9.16 17.63 -13.62
N PRO A 88 -9.77 17.16 -14.73
CA PRO A 88 -9.08 16.42 -15.78
C PRO A 88 -7.97 17.21 -16.49
N THR A 89 -8.00 18.54 -16.41
CA THR A 89 -7.03 19.44 -17.05
C THR A 89 -5.83 19.78 -16.16
N ASN A 90 -5.88 19.38 -14.89
CA ASN A 90 -4.83 19.66 -13.92
C ASN A 90 -3.51 19.02 -14.37
N PRO A 91 -2.42 19.78 -14.56
CA PRO A 91 -1.12 19.21 -14.93
C PRO A 91 -0.58 18.20 -13.92
N ALA A 92 -1.04 18.23 -12.66
CA ALA A 92 -0.68 17.24 -11.65
C ALA A 92 -1.24 15.83 -11.96
N MET A 93 -2.29 15.72 -12.77
CA MET A 93 -2.83 14.45 -13.29
C MET A 93 -1.86 13.73 -14.25
N ASP A 94 -0.94 14.47 -14.87
CA ASP A 94 -0.03 13.94 -15.88
C ASP A 94 1.14 13.15 -15.27
N ARG A 95 1.27 13.16 -13.93
CA ARG A 95 2.38 12.53 -13.21
C ARG A 95 1.89 11.72 -12.01
N PRO A 96 2.60 10.64 -11.63
CA PRO A 96 2.36 9.97 -10.36
C PRO A 96 2.55 10.95 -9.20
N HIS A 97 1.63 10.94 -8.25
CA HIS A 97 1.73 11.71 -7.02
C HIS A 97 1.99 10.74 -5.86
N PHE A 98 3.08 10.98 -5.14
CA PHE A 98 3.52 10.12 -4.05
C PHE A 98 2.83 10.43 -2.72
N PHE A 99 2.49 11.70 -2.51
CA PHE A 99 1.85 12.15 -1.28
C PHE A 99 0.36 11.93 -1.35
N TYR A 100 -0.19 11.38 -0.27
CA TYR A 100 -1.62 11.27 -0.08
C TYR A 100 -2.28 12.65 -0.15
N VAL A 101 -3.31 12.76 -0.98
CA VAL A 101 -4.18 13.92 -1.05
C VAL A 101 -5.57 13.46 -0.64
N PRO A 102 -6.20 14.05 0.38
CA PRO A 102 -7.51 13.60 0.82
C PRO A 102 -8.56 13.78 -0.30
N PRO A 103 -9.49 12.82 -0.47
CA PRO A 103 -10.50 12.89 -1.51
C PRO A 103 -11.42 14.11 -1.34
N THR A 104 -11.84 14.68 -2.46
CA THR A 104 -12.77 15.83 -2.50
C THR A 104 -14.22 15.33 -2.37
N GLU A 105 -15.16 16.23 -2.09
CA GLU A 105 -16.61 15.93 -2.17
C GLU A 105 -17.11 15.59 -3.58
N LYS A 106 -16.28 15.73 -4.62
CA LYS A 106 -16.64 15.33 -5.99
C LYS A 106 -16.64 13.80 -6.13
N ILE A 107 -17.83 13.25 -6.30
CA ILE A 107 -18.04 11.81 -6.52
C ILE A 107 -18.16 11.56 -8.03
N GLY A 108 -17.25 10.74 -8.56
CA GLY A 108 -17.35 10.15 -9.89
C GLY A 108 -18.30 8.95 -9.85
N LYS A 109 -19.36 9.01 -10.65
CA LYS A 109 -20.31 7.89 -10.79
C LYS A 109 -19.95 7.08 -12.02
N ILE A 110 -19.64 5.81 -11.83
CA ILE A 110 -19.18 4.91 -12.90
C ILE A 110 -20.14 3.72 -12.97
N GLU A 111 -20.69 3.43 -14.14
CA GLU A 111 -21.60 2.29 -14.30
C GLU A 111 -20.80 1.00 -14.39
N LYS A 112 -21.23 -0.04 -13.65
CA LYS A 112 -20.57 -1.35 -13.67
C LYS A 112 -20.51 -1.98 -15.05
N ALA A 113 -21.47 -1.66 -15.93
CA ALA A 113 -21.52 -2.18 -17.29
C ALA A 113 -20.37 -1.65 -18.17
N ASP A 114 -19.88 -0.45 -17.85
CA ASP A 114 -18.84 0.26 -18.62
C ASP A 114 -17.43 -0.02 -18.08
N VAL A 115 -17.33 -0.76 -16.97
CA VAL A 115 -16.07 -1.16 -16.34
C VAL A 115 -15.61 -2.50 -16.92
N GLU A 116 -14.36 -2.55 -17.37
CA GLU A 116 -13.68 -3.78 -17.75
C GLU A 116 -13.16 -4.52 -16.52
N ARG A 117 -12.50 -3.79 -15.62
CA ARG A 117 -11.93 -4.34 -14.39
C ARG A 117 -11.98 -3.31 -13.27
N ALA A 118 -12.52 -3.69 -12.13
CA ALA A 118 -12.57 -2.86 -10.93
C ALA A 118 -11.90 -3.62 -9.78
N THR A 119 -10.86 -3.03 -9.18
CA THR A 119 -10.20 -3.65 -8.03
C THR A 119 -9.79 -2.58 -7.02
N MET A 120 -9.78 -2.96 -5.75
CA MET A 120 -8.99 -2.21 -4.75
C MET A 120 -7.50 -2.31 -5.11
N PHE A 121 -6.68 -1.41 -4.57
CA PHE A 121 -5.20 -1.42 -4.73
C PHE A 121 -4.54 -2.56 -3.94
N LEU A 122 -4.85 -3.77 -4.38
CA LEU A 122 -4.44 -5.06 -3.83
C LEU A 122 -3.44 -5.74 -4.80
N PRO A 123 -2.84 -6.88 -4.43
CA PRO A 123 -1.89 -7.58 -5.31
C PRO A 123 -2.42 -7.89 -6.71
N THR A 124 -3.74 -7.99 -6.89
CA THR A 124 -4.39 -8.27 -8.18
C THR A 124 -4.55 -7.05 -9.09
N HIS A 125 -4.29 -5.84 -8.59
CA HIS A 125 -4.54 -4.60 -9.34
C HIS A 125 -3.54 -4.41 -10.48
N SER A 126 -2.24 -4.58 -10.19
CA SER A 126 -1.19 -4.51 -11.20
C SER A 126 0.04 -5.32 -10.77
N ALA A 127 0.94 -5.59 -11.73
CA ALA A 127 2.20 -6.28 -11.45
C ALA A 127 3.07 -5.52 -10.43
N TYR A 128 2.97 -4.19 -10.38
CA TYR A 128 3.63 -3.35 -9.38
C TYR A 128 3.12 -3.64 -7.97
N PHE A 129 1.79 -3.65 -7.77
CA PHE A 129 1.23 -3.98 -6.44
C PHE A 129 1.49 -5.44 -6.07
N ALA A 130 1.43 -6.38 -7.02
CA ALA A 130 1.77 -7.78 -6.79
C ALA A 130 3.20 -7.93 -6.24
N SER A 131 4.19 -7.31 -6.89
CA SER A 131 5.59 -7.37 -6.46
C SER A 131 5.82 -6.61 -5.14
N TYR A 132 5.19 -5.44 -4.97
CA TYR A 132 5.22 -4.67 -3.74
C TYR A 132 4.76 -5.50 -2.54
N PHE A 133 3.56 -6.07 -2.59
CA PHE A 133 3.01 -6.86 -1.48
C PHE A 133 3.79 -8.16 -1.24
N THR A 134 4.30 -8.80 -2.30
CA THR A 134 5.09 -10.03 -2.16
C THR A 134 6.42 -9.77 -1.45
N ILE A 135 7.18 -8.77 -1.91
CA ILE A 135 8.51 -8.46 -1.36
C ILE A 135 8.39 -7.88 0.05
N THR A 136 7.49 -6.90 0.24
CA THR A 136 7.30 -6.28 1.57
C THR A 136 6.67 -7.26 2.57
N GLY A 137 5.74 -8.12 2.13
CA GLY A 137 5.15 -9.16 2.96
C GLY A 137 6.16 -10.23 3.38
N LEU A 138 6.99 -10.71 2.45
CA LEU A 138 8.07 -11.65 2.77
C LEU A 138 9.06 -11.03 3.75
N HIS A 139 9.45 -9.77 3.55
CA HIS A 139 10.33 -9.07 4.48
C HIS A 139 9.70 -8.91 5.88
N GLY A 140 8.43 -8.50 5.94
CA GLY A 140 7.68 -8.41 7.20
C GLY A 140 7.61 -9.73 7.95
N MET A 141 7.49 -10.87 7.24
CA MET A 141 7.55 -12.20 7.84
C MET A 141 8.93 -12.49 8.47
N HIS A 142 10.03 -12.07 7.84
CA HIS A 142 11.37 -12.22 8.40
C HIS A 142 11.57 -11.34 9.65
N VAL A 143 11.08 -10.10 9.63
CA VAL A 143 11.09 -9.20 10.79
C VAL A 143 10.32 -9.84 11.95
N LEU A 144 9.12 -10.37 11.70
CA LEU A 144 8.33 -11.07 12.72
C LEU A 144 9.10 -12.28 13.28
N GLY A 145 9.74 -13.08 12.43
CA GLY A 145 10.60 -14.19 12.84
C GLY A 145 11.75 -13.73 13.76
N GLY A 146 12.44 -12.64 13.40
CA GLY A 146 13.50 -12.05 14.23
C GLY A 146 12.99 -11.56 15.58
N VAL A 147 11.84 -10.89 15.61
CA VAL A 147 11.20 -10.42 16.85
C VAL A 147 10.84 -11.59 17.75
N LEU A 148 10.31 -12.68 17.22
CA LEU A 148 10.01 -13.90 17.99
C LEU A 148 11.29 -14.52 18.59
N VAL A 149 12.40 -14.53 17.85
CA VAL A 149 13.70 -15.00 18.36
C VAL A 149 14.19 -14.11 19.50
N PHE A 150 14.07 -12.78 19.38
CA PHE A 150 14.42 -11.86 20.47
C PHE A 150 13.52 -12.00 21.70
N ILE A 151 12.21 -12.18 21.50
CA ILE A 151 11.28 -12.47 22.61
C ILE A 151 11.70 -13.76 23.32
N TYR A 152 12.01 -14.82 22.57
CA TYR A 152 12.53 -16.08 23.15
C TYR A 152 13.82 -15.88 23.96
N MET A 153 14.73 -15.03 23.49
CA MET A 153 15.94 -14.68 24.24
C MET A 153 15.66 -13.87 25.51
N TRP A 154 14.58 -13.10 25.55
CA TRP A 154 14.16 -12.33 26.72
C TRP A 154 13.46 -13.19 27.80
N LEU A 155 12.95 -14.37 27.44
CA LEU A 155 12.26 -15.25 28.38
C LEU A 155 13.21 -15.84 29.44
N PRO A 156 12.70 -16.19 30.64
CA PRO A 156 13.50 -16.74 31.74
C PRO A 156 14.22 -18.06 31.40
N VAL A 157 13.79 -18.76 30.34
CA VAL A 157 14.49 -19.93 29.78
C VAL A 157 15.92 -19.59 29.37
N SER A 158 16.13 -18.41 28.79
CA SER A 158 17.44 -17.95 28.32
C SER A 158 18.34 -17.55 29.50
N LYS A 159 17.75 -17.03 30.58
CA LYS A 159 18.48 -16.74 31.83
C LYS A 159 19.00 -18.03 32.50
N LYS A 160 18.20 -19.10 32.48
CA LYS A 160 18.62 -20.42 32.98
C LYS A 160 19.71 -21.04 32.10
N LEU A 161 19.63 -20.83 30.79
CA LEU A 161 20.65 -21.27 29.83
C LEU A 161 21.98 -20.53 30.03
N TYR A 162 21.95 -19.21 30.28
CA TYR A 162 23.15 -18.44 30.61
C TYR A 162 23.88 -18.98 31.84
N GLN A 163 23.13 -19.38 32.87
CA GLN A 163 23.71 -19.93 34.11
C GLN A 163 24.32 -21.32 33.93
N HIS A 164 23.82 -22.13 32.98
CA HIS A 164 24.35 -23.48 32.73
C HIS A 164 25.44 -23.50 31.66
N ASN A 165 25.32 -22.68 30.61
CA ASN A 165 26.23 -22.64 29.47
C ASN A 165 26.22 -21.23 28.83
N PRO A 166 27.03 -20.30 29.35
CA PRO A 166 27.05 -18.91 28.88
C PRO A 166 27.53 -18.78 27.42
N GLU A 167 28.50 -19.60 26.99
CA GLU A 167 29.04 -19.60 25.62
C GLU A 167 27.97 -19.98 24.59
N HIS A 168 27.10 -20.94 24.92
CA HIS A 168 26.02 -21.38 24.05
C HIS A 168 24.96 -20.28 23.84
N LEU A 169 24.70 -19.47 24.86
CA LEU A 169 23.82 -18.30 24.71
C LEU A 169 24.50 -17.20 23.90
N ALA A 170 25.79 -16.94 24.12
CA ALA A 170 26.54 -15.93 23.36
C ALA A 170 26.51 -16.21 21.85
N ASN A 171 26.80 -17.45 21.44
CA ASN A 171 26.72 -17.86 20.03
C ASN A 171 25.31 -17.65 19.44
N ARG A 172 24.25 -18.01 20.18
CA ARG A 172 22.87 -17.78 19.73
C ARG A 172 22.57 -16.30 19.52
N VAL A 173 23.03 -15.43 20.43
CA VAL A 173 22.86 -13.98 20.33
C VAL A 173 23.60 -13.41 19.12
N GLU A 174 24.84 -13.86 18.87
CA GLU A 174 25.60 -13.46 17.68
C GLU A 174 24.88 -13.84 16.38
N VAL A 175 24.39 -15.07 16.28
CA VAL A 175 23.63 -15.54 15.10
C VAL A 175 22.33 -14.74 14.93
N ALA A 176 21.61 -14.44 16.01
CA ALA A 176 20.41 -13.61 15.95
C ALA A 176 20.72 -12.15 15.55
N GLY A 177 21.83 -11.59 16.02
CA GLY A 177 22.31 -10.28 15.60
C GLY A 177 22.67 -10.25 14.11
N LEU A 178 23.36 -11.27 13.61
CA LEU A 178 23.68 -11.40 12.18
C LEU A 178 22.41 -11.52 11.33
N PHE A 179 21.43 -12.31 11.77
CA PHE A 179 20.12 -12.39 11.11
C PHE A 179 19.42 -11.02 11.06
N TRP A 180 19.42 -10.28 12.17
CA TRP A 180 18.79 -8.96 12.23
C TRP A 180 19.46 -7.96 11.29
N HIS A 181 20.80 -7.94 11.26
CA HIS A 181 21.55 -7.09 10.34
C HIS A 181 21.30 -7.44 8.88
N PHE A 182 21.14 -8.72 8.55
CA PHE A 182 20.75 -9.14 7.20
C PHE A 182 19.37 -8.60 6.82
N VAL A 183 18.39 -8.69 7.73
CA VAL A 183 17.04 -8.16 7.50
C VAL A 183 17.07 -6.64 7.28
N ASP A 184 17.79 -5.90 8.13
CA ASP A 184 17.96 -4.44 7.98
C ASP A 184 18.64 -4.08 6.65
N LEU A 185 19.65 -4.85 6.23
CA LEU A 185 20.32 -4.66 4.96
C LEU A 185 19.37 -4.89 3.78
N VAL A 186 18.52 -5.92 3.80
CA VAL A 186 17.52 -6.10 2.73
C VAL A 186 16.57 -4.89 2.68
N TRP A 187 16.14 -4.38 3.84
CA TRP A 187 15.24 -3.23 3.90
C TRP A 187 15.83 -1.94 3.32
N ILE A 188 17.14 -1.71 3.50
CA ILE A 188 17.82 -0.52 2.93
C ILE A 188 17.75 -0.47 1.40
N PHE A 189 17.58 -1.62 0.72
CA PHE A 189 17.42 -1.70 -0.73
C PHE A 189 15.96 -1.71 -1.16
N VAL A 190 15.10 -2.41 -0.42
CA VAL A 190 13.66 -2.50 -0.72
C VAL A 190 12.97 -1.14 -0.54
N PHE A 191 13.39 -0.36 0.47
CA PHE A 191 12.77 0.94 0.74
C PHE A 191 12.94 1.93 -0.43
N PRO A 192 14.15 2.23 -0.93
CA PRO A 192 14.30 3.11 -2.10
C PRO A 192 13.61 2.59 -3.36
N LEU A 193 13.65 1.27 -3.60
CA LEU A 193 13.08 0.65 -4.79
C LEU A 193 11.57 0.93 -4.95
N PHE A 194 10.82 0.91 -3.85
CA PHE A 194 9.36 1.10 -3.88
C PHE A 194 8.88 2.47 -3.42
N TYR A 195 9.67 3.19 -2.61
CA TYR A 195 9.24 4.46 -2.02
C TYR A 195 9.95 5.70 -2.61
N LEU A 196 11.07 5.55 -3.34
CA LEU A 196 11.82 6.69 -3.88
C LEU A 196 11.93 6.71 -5.41
N LEU A 197 11.79 5.55 -6.06
CA LEU A 197 11.86 5.39 -7.52
C LEU A 197 10.46 5.22 -8.12
#